data_AF-A0A523Y5B1-F1
#
_entry.id   AF-A0A523Y5B1-F1
#
_cell.length_a   1.000
_cell.length_b   1.000
_cell.length_c   1.000
_cell.angle_alpha   90.00
_cell.angle_beta   90.00
_cell.angle_gamma   90.00
#
_symmetry.space_group_name_H-M   'P 1'
#
loop_
_entity.id
_entity.type
_entity.pdbx_description
1 polymer ?
#
loop_
_entity_poly.entity_id
_entity_poly.type
_entity_poly.pdbx_seq_one_letter_code
_entity_poly.pdbx_strand_id
1 'polypeptide(L)' 'MEVIPAIDLKGGKCVRLYQGDYSQETVFSEAPVSVALQWQ' A
#
# COMPACT_ATOMS: atom_id res chain seq x y z
N MET A 1 -17.40 -2.95 15.68
CA MET A 1 -16.09 -2.42 15.24
C MET A 1 -15.83 -3.00 13.87
N GLU A 2 -15.73 -2.15 12.85
CA GLU A 2 -15.45 -2.56 11.47
C GLU A 2 -13.97 -2.31 11.17
N VAL A 3 -13.31 -3.27 10.52
CA VAL A 3 -11.89 -3.16 10.12
C VAL A 3 -11.86 -3.07 8.61
N ILE A 4 -11.26 -1.99 8.09
CA ILE A 4 -11.14 -1.75 6.65
C ILE A 4 -9.65 -1.80 6.29
N PRO A 5 -9.18 -2.87 5.61
CA PRO A 5 -7.82 -2.94 5.11
C PRO A 5 -7.52 -1.80 4.13
N ALA A 6 -6.30 -1.28 4.17
CA ALA A 6 -5.87 -0.18 3.31
C ALA A 6 -4.49 -0.45 2.70
N ILE A 7 -4.30 0.02 1.47
CA ILE A 7 -3.03 0.04 0.75
C ILE A 7 -2.86 1.41 0.10
N ASP A 8 -1.62 1.90 0.04
CA ASP A 8 -1.29 3.13 -0.68
C ASP A 8 -0.66 2.77 -2.04
N LEU A 9 -1.01 3.52 -3.08
CA LEU A 9 -0.55 3.28 -4.45
C LEU A 9 0.31 4.43 -4.95
N LYS A 10 1.51 4.11 -5.47
CA LYS A 10 2.38 5.07 -6.16
C LYS A 10 3.23 4.37 -7.20
N GLY A 11 3.30 4.93 -8.40
CA GLY A 11 4.15 4.40 -9.48
C GLY A 11 3.83 2.96 -9.89
N GLY A 12 2.58 2.51 -9.74
CA GLY A 12 2.16 1.13 -10.01
C GLY A 12 2.45 0.13 -8.89
N LYS A 13 2.94 0.59 -7.73
CA LYS A 13 3.36 -0.25 -6.59
C LYS A 13 2.51 0.02 -5.36
N CYS A 14 2.45 -0.96 -4.46
CA CYS A 14 1.94 -0.82 -3.11
C CYS A 14 3.05 -0.28 -2.20
N VAL A 15 2.85 0.89 -1.63
CA VAL A 15 3.89 1.60 -0.85
C VAL A 15 3.37 2.04 0.52
N ARG A 16 4.26 2.57 1.36
CA ARG A 16 3.94 3.40 2.53
C ARG A 16 4.93 4.54 2.58
N LEU A 17 4.45 5.74 2.88
CA LEU A 17 5.30 6.88 3.21
C LEU A 17 5.38 7.04 4.74
N TYR A 18 6.57 7.19 5.30
CA TYR A 18 6.69 7.50 6.72
C TYR A 18 6.18 8.92 6.99
N GLN A 19 5.09 9.04 7.77
CA GLN A 19 4.43 10.32 8.05
C GLN A 19 4.08 11.16 6.80
N GLY A 20 3.87 10.52 5.65
CA GLY A 20 3.59 11.21 4.38
C GLY A 20 4.82 11.76 3.66
N ASP A 21 6.03 11.50 4.15
CA ASP A 21 7.27 11.94 3.51
C ASP A 21 7.61 11.07 2.29
N TYR A 22 7.56 11.68 1.11
CA TYR A 22 7.87 11.04 -0.17
C TYR A 22 9.32 10.59 -0.31
N SER A 23 10.25 11.17 0.48
CA SER A 23 11.65 10.74 0.51
C SER A 23 11.86 9.47 1.35
N GLN A 24 10.89 9.14 2.21
CA GLN A 24 10.90 7.97 3.10
C GLN A 24 9.83 6.97 2.70
N GLU A 25 9.96 6.46 1.48
CA GLU A 25 9.08 5.44 0.90
C GLU A 25 9.56 4.03 1.22
N THR A 26 8.64 3.15 1.59
CA THR A 26 8.85 1.69 1.60
C THR A 26 7.94 1.03 0.58
N VAL A 27 8.52 0.25 -0.32
CA VAL A 27 7.77 -0.59 -1.28
C VAL A 27 7.47 -1.94 -0.63
N PHE A 28 6.18 -2.30 -0.56
CA PHE A 28 5.72 -3.58 -0.01
C PHE A 28 5.45 -4.62 -1.09
N SER A 29 5.00 -4.18 -2.27
CA SER A 29 4.71 -5.08 -3.39
C SER A 29 4.68 -4.31 -4.72
N GLU A 30 5.14 -4.98 -5.77
CA GLU A 30 5.02 -4.53 -7.17
C GLU A 30 3.68 -4.95 -7.81
N ALA A 31 2.89 -5.79 -7.12
CA ALA A 31 1.62 -6.33 -7.61
C ALA A 31 0.46 -5.87 -6.70
N PRO A 32 0.00 -4.60 -6.81
CA PRO A 32 -1.01 -4.04 -5.91
C PRO A 32 -2.36 -4.75 -5.99
N VAL A 33 -2.74 -5.25 -7.17
CA VAL A 33 -3.97 -6.03 -7.36
C VAL A 33 -3.93 -7.31 -6.53
N SER A 34 -2.81 -8.04 -6.54
CA SER A 34 -2.67 -9.26 -5.76
C SER A 34 -2.77 -8.99 -4.25
N VAL A 35 -2.26 -7.85 -3.77
CA VAL A 35 -2.39 -7.45 -2.35
C VAL A 35 -3.85 -7.14 -2.00
N ALA A 36 -4.55 -6.38 -2.84
CA ALA A 36 -5.97 -6.07 -2.60
C ALA A 36 -6.84 -7.34 -2.54
N LEU A 37 -6.57 -8.32 -3.43
CA LEU A 37 -7.29 -9.59 -3.47
C LEU A 37 -7.03 -10.50 -2.25
N GLN A 38 -5.99 -10.27 -1.46
CA GLN A 38 -5.76 -11.01 -0.20
C GLN A 38 -6.79 -10.68 0.88
N TRP A 39 -7.53 -9.58 0.72
CA TRP A 39 -8.48 -9.06 1.71
C TRP A 39 -9.94 -9.06 1.25
N GLN A 40 -10.24 -9.72 0.11
CA GLN A 40 -11.61 -10.08 -0.28
C GLN A 40 -12.14 -11.21 0.60
#